data_AF-A0A9W9BCH5-F1
#
_entry.id   AF-A0A9W9BCH5-F1
#
_cell.length_a   1.000
_cell.length_b   1.000
_cell.length_c   1.000
_cell.angle_alpha   90.00
_cell.angle_beta   90.00
_cell.angle_gamma   90.00
#
_symmetry.space_group_name_H-M   'P 1'
#
loop_
_entity.id
_entity.type
_entity.pdbx_description
1 polymer ?
#
loop_
_entity_poly.entity_id
_entity_poly.type
_entity_poly.pdbx_seq_one_letter_code
_entity_poly.pdbx_strand_id
1 'polypeptide(L)'
;MWHLVRILAVSRLWFSDGNPIAAQRGGHGVSSRLIVDGQGFLDVTEMRSSDSMVLDANGETLWLKRRERYSSRFACPSLQNSPYPLSMSLQIDDGGNFNLSIVNIPSIMTACYSIPKQVSGRLKPLPEISAEDAAFISNMIEQKFVPYQNIPDAPLKPIQEIRALGRQHFPFTPYSFELAMTLYDWTTASFARMVLFKIFQYTGISSGVAALPHPLDRDSLAVNIWQSNFSVYTPQDADYMRTFLMQPAHSFDNLTAQLEEVIDQVYNFSEIENRLLVAAMQSMPRTSIASKPRLFSGQVDIEQLGTGRFGIEFEECPLNEGPVGVELEHSLADALDSYMAVGKTITTKMVWSFTDSMEEAMHYSNGIVLVLNPPSGTSLWDSISFITPLSDDPSKIEYTAAPGTKFKIQSVQHTAVSGKPVTMIGLEPVLERDGSLKTQSMLEGIRQHRLSEDVVEQGIDSHGSIKLRRGRYNTRRQGEDVLMDE
;
A
#
# COMPACT_ATOMS: atom_id res chain seq x y z
N MET A 1 -13.22 -17.52 -8.20
CA MET A 1 -13.06 -16.78 -9.46
C MET A 1 -14.44 -16.40 -9.96
N TRP A 2 -14.54 -15.27 -10.63
CA TRP A 2 -15.80 -14.66 -11.06
C TRP A 2 -15.63 -13.98 -12.43
N HIS A 3 -16.72 -13.65 -13.10
CA HIS A 3 -16.73 -12.85 -14.33
C HIS A 3 -18.04 -12.08 -14.46
N LEU A 4 -18.02 -10.95 -15.15
CA LEU A 4 -19.22 -10.16 -15.46
C LEU A 4 -19.87 -10.69 -16.73
N VAL A 5 -21.15 -11.09 -16.65
CA VAL A 5 -21.94 -11.61 -17.81
C VAL A 5 -23.10 -10.71 -18.21
N ARG A 6 -23.56 -9.86 -17.30
CA ARG A 6 -24.66 -8.92 -17.52
C ARG A 6 -24.23 -7.58 -16.97
N ILE A 7 -24.25 -6.57 -17.82
CA ILE A 7 -23.77 -5.24 -17.48
C ILE A 7 -24.80 -4.24 -17.94
N LEU A 8 -25.28 -3.45 -16.99
CA LEU A 8 -26.17 -2.33 -17.22
C LEU A 8 -25.46 -1.08 -16.72
N ALA A 9 -24.64 -0.49 -17.58
CA ALA A 9 -23.93 0.75 -17.33
C ALA A 9 -23.94 1.59 -18.62
N VAL A 10 -24.16 2.89 -18.48
CA VAL A 10 -24.13 3.84 -19.62
C VAL A 10 -22.68 4.24 -19.94
N SER A 11 -21.83 4.30 -18.92
CA SER A 11 -20.40 4.60 -19.05
C SER A 11 -19.61 3.46 -19.67
N ARG A 12 -18.48 3.83 -20.30
CA ARG A 12 -17.46 2.87 -20.72
C ARG A 12 -16.77 2.27 -19.49
N LEU A 13 -16.34 1.02 -19.63
CA LEU A 13 -15.79 0.22 -18.55
C LEU A 13 -14.47 -0.42 -18.97
N TRP A 14 -13.49 -0.42 -18.07
CA TRP A 14 -12.20 -1.07 -18.27
C TRP A 14 -11.74 -1.71 -16.98
N PHE A 15 -10.97 -2.79 -17.06
CA PHE A 15 -10.26 -3.29 -15.90
C PHE A 15 -8.80 -2.87 -15.96
N SER A 16 -8.23 -2.58 -14.79
CA SER A 16 -6.82 -2.17 -14.65
C SER A 16 -5.81 -3.27 -15.01
N ASP A 17 -6.27 -4.50 -15.30
CA ASP A 17 -5.45 -5.62 -15.77
C ASP A 17 -5.35 -5.67 -17.30
N GLY A 18 -6.02 -4.76 -18.02
CA GLY A 18 -6.06 -4.72 -19.49
C GLY A 18 -6.89 -5.83 -20.15
N ASN A 19 -7.43 -6.78 -19.39
CA ASN A 19 -8.19 -7.90 -19.95
C ASN A 19 -9.64 -7.49 -20.31
N PRO A 20 -10.31 -8.20 -21.23
CA PRO A 20 -11.72 -7.95 -21.56
C PRO A 20 -12.64 -7.98 -20.34
N ILE A 21 -13.75 -7.24 -20.37
CA ILE A 21 -14.68 -7.15 -19.23
C ILE A 21 -15.25 -8.52 -18.83
N ALA A 22 -15.53 -9.38 -19.82
CA ALA A 22 -16.05 -10.73 -19.59
C ALA A 22 -14.98 -11.75 -19.15
N ALA A 23 -13.69 -11.36 -19.11
CA ALA A 23 -12.62 -12.25 -18.67
C ALA A 23 -12.82 -12.67 -17.20
N GLN A 24 -12.40 -13.89 -16.91
CA GLN A 24 -12.45 -14.45 -15.57
C GLN A 24 -11.39 -13.80 -14.68
N ARG A 25 -11.80 -13.40 -13.48
CA ARG A 25 -11.00 -12.68 -12.49
C ARG A 25 -11.15 -13.27 -11.10
N GLY A 26 -10.35 -12.74 -10.18
CA GLY A 26 -10.27 -13.17 -8.80
C GLY A 26 -9.32 -14.33 -8.59
N GLY A 27 -9.36 -14.87 -7.37
CA GLY A 27 -8.27 -15.64 -6.79
C GLY A 27 -8.17 -15.24 -5.31
N HIS A 28 -7.71 -16.15 -4.45
CA HIS A 28 -7.62 -15.84 -3.03
C HIS A 28 -6.66 -14.66 -2.79
N GLY A 29 -7.17 -13.56 -2.24
CA GLY A 29 -6.42 -12.34 -1.98
C GLY A 29 -6.15 -11.46 -3.21
N VAL A 30 -6.82 -11.72 -4.33
CA VAL A 30 -6.68 -10.94 -5.57
C VAL A 30 -7.77 -9.87 -5.62
N SER A 31 -7.35 -8.62 -5.81
CA SER A 31 -8.22 -7.47 -6.07
C SER A 31 -8.23 -7.16 -7.57
N SER A 32 -9.41 -6.87 -8.12
CA SER A 32 -9.55 -6.42 -9.51
C SER A 32 -10.29 -5.10 -9.54
N ARG A 33 -9.66 -4.06 -10.12
CA ARG A 33 -10.21 -2.72 -10.25
C ARG A 33 -10.93 -2.55 -11.59
N LEU A 34 -12.24 -2.30 -11.53
CA LEU A 34 -13.06 -1.84 -12.64
C LEU A 34 -13.11 -0.31 -12.62
N ILE A 35 -12.75 0.30 -13.74
CA ILE A 35 -12.75 1.74 -13.97
C ILE A 35 -14.01 2.08 -14.75
N VAL A 36 -14.80 3.01 -14.22
CA VAL A 36 -16.08 3.47 -14.78
C VAL A 36 -15.92 4.90 -15.26
N ASP A 37 -16.01 5.09 -16.58
CA ASP A 37 -15.74 6.38 -17.23
C ASP A 37 -16.54 7.52 -16.61
N GLY A 38 -15.84 8.56 -16.16
CA GLY A 38 -16.42 9.74 -15.52
C GLY A 38 -17.13 9.51 -14.19
N GLN A 39 -17.11 8.30 -13.61
CA GLN A 39 -17.88 8.00 -12.39
C GLN A 39 -17.03 7.51 -11.21
N GLY A 40 -15.99 6.69 -11.44
CA GLY A 40 -15.19 6.16 -10.33
C GLY A 40 -14.63 4.76 -10.54
N PHE A 41 -14.27 4.11 -9.43
CA PHE A 41 -13.72 2.77 -9.37
C PHE A 41 -14.58 1.80 -8.56
N LEU A 42 -14.72 0.58 -9.06
CA LEU A 42 -15.21 -0.56 -8.31
C LEU A 42 -14.09 -1.57 -8.17
N ASP A 43 -13.55 -1.75 -6.96
CA ASP A 43 -12.62 -2.86 -6.72
C ASP A 43 -13.35 -4.03 -6.10
N VAL A 44 -13.14 -5.20 -6.71
CA VAL A 44 -13.68 -6.46 -6.25
C VAL A 44 -12.53 -7.34 -5.80
N THR A 45 -12.44 -7.61 -4.50
CA THR A 45 -11.44 -8.49 -3.89
C THR A 45 -12.05 -9.82 -3.51
N GLU A 46 -11.45 -10.91 -3.98
CA GLU A 46 -11.89 -12.25 -3.64
C GLU A 46 -11.10 -12.83 -2.46
N MET A 47 -11.82 -13.30 -1.44
CA MET A 47 -11.27 -13.99 -0.28
C MET A 47 -11.91 -15.37 -0.16
N ARG A 48 -11.15 -16.36 0.32
CA ARG A 48 -11.60 -17.75 0.43
C ARG A 48 -11.17 -18.36 1.76
N SER A 49 -11.98 -19.26 2.28
CA SER A 49 -11.64 -20.25 3.29
C SER A 49 -12.12 -21.63 2.82
N SER A 50 -11.95 -22.68 3.63
CA SER A 50 -12.44 -24.04 3.32
C SER A 50 -13.95 -24.07 3.03
N ASP A 51 -14.71 -23.29 3.80
CA ASP A 51 -16.17 -23.34 3.83
C ASP A 51 -16.83 -22.02 3.44
N SER A 52 -16.05 -21.02 3.05
CA SER A 52 -16.59 -19.75 2.58
C SER A 52 -15.80 -19.09 1.46
N MET A 53 -16.48 -18.28 0.67
CA MET A 53 -15.87 -17.33 -0.26
C MET A 53 -16.55 -15.99 -0.06
N VAL A 54 -15.78 -14.91 -0.07
CA VAL A 54 -16.27 -13.54 0.04
C VAL A 54 -15.75 -12.75 -1.16
N LEU A 55 -16.61 -11.95 -1.76
CA LEU A 55 -16.27 -10.91 -2.71
C LEU A 55 -16.55 -9.58 -2.01
N ASP A 56 -15.49 -8.87 -1.65
CA ASP A 56 -15.57 -7.48 -1.18
C ASP A 56 -15.61 -6.56 -2.40
N ALA A 57 -16.67 -5.76 -2.52
CA ALA A 57 -16.89 -4.77 -3.56
C ALA A 57 -16.94 -3.39 -2.90
N ASN A 58 -15.81 -2.69 -2.84
CA ASN A 58 -15.71 -1.40 -2.12
C ASN A 58 -16.23 -1.45 -0.66
N GLY A 59 -15.94 -2.53 0.08
CA GLY A 59 -16.40 -2.75 1.46
C GLY A 59 -17.76 -3.46 1.57
N GLU A 60 -18.50 -3.58 0.47
CA GLU A 60 -19.77 -4.27 0.41
C GLU A 60 -19.57 -5.74 0.03
N THR A 61 -20.13 -6.68 0.79
CA THR A 61 -19.74 -8.09 0.67
C THR A 61 -20.83 -8.98 0.06
N LEU A 62 -20.46 -9.72 -0.99
CA LEU A 62 -21.17 -10.94 -1.42
C LEU A 62 -20.44 -12.15 -0.85
N TRP A 63 -21.17 -13.15 -0.38
CA TRP A 63 -20.53 -14.33 0.23
C TRP A 63 -21.19 -15.64 -0.17
N LEU A 64 -20.41 -16.71 -0.19
CA LEU A 64 -20.90 -18.07 -0.35
C LEU A 64 -20.45 -18.81 0.89
N LYS A 65 -21.38 -19.17 1.79
CA LYS A 65 -21.06 -19.89 3.04
C LYS A 65 -21.65 -21.29 2.96
N ARG A 66 -20.83 -22.30 3.23
CA ARG A 66 -21.29 -23.69 3.23
C ARG A 66 -22.40 -23.88 4.27
N ARG A 67 -23.45 -24.60 3.90
CA ARG A 67 -24.51 -24.98 4.83
C ARG A 67 -24.01 -26.11 5.74
N GLU A 68 -24.14 -25.93 7.06
CA GLU A 68 -23.66 -26.87 8.08
C GLU A 68 -24.35 -28.26 8.01
N ARG A 69 -25.52 -28.36 7.40
CA ARG A 69 -26.37 -29.57 7.37
C ARG A 69 -26.51 -30.19 5.99
N TYR A 70 -25.42 -30.66 5.38
CA TYR A 70 -25.54 -31.51 4.19
C TYR A 70 -25.08 -32.95 4.46
N SER A 71 -26.05 -33.85 4.49
CA SER A 71 -25.89 -35.28 4.76
C SER A 71 -25.24 -36.02 3.57
N SER A 72 -24.03 -36.55 3.79
CA SER A 72 -23.36 -37.77 3.29
C SER A 72 -23.59 -38.36 1.87
N ARG A 73 -24.48 -37.85 1.00
CA ARG A 73 -24.74 -38.43 -0.33
C ARG A 73 -24.10 -37.68 -1.50
N PHE A 74 -23.66 -36.44 -1.31
CA PHE A 74 -22.99 -35.65 -2.34
C PHE A 74 -21.83 -34.84 -1.76
N ALA A 75 -20.67 -34.87 -2.41
CA ALA A 75 -19.54 -34.01 -2.06
C ALA A 75 -19.81 -32.60 -2.58
N CYS A 76 -19.88 -31.61 -1.67
CA CYS A 76 -20.00 -30.22 -2.08
C CYS A 76 -18.75 -29.79 -2.86
N PRO A 77 -18.90 -29.11 -4.02
CA PRO A 77 -17.77 -28.62 -4.79
C PRO A 77 -16.90 -27.71 -3.92
N SER A 78 -15.59 -27.93 -3.89
CA SER A 78 -14.67 -27.04 -3.18
C SER A 78 -14.72 -25.64 -3.80
N LEU A 79 -14.86 -24.60 -2.97
CA LEU A 79 -14.76 -23.20 -3.43
C LEU A 79 -13.33 -22.83 -3.83
N GLN A 80 -12.31 -23.56 -3.35
CA GLN A 80 -10.92 -23.29 -3.69
C GLN A 80 -10.58 -23.71 -5.13
N ASN A 81 -11.14 -24.84 -5.58
CA ASN A 81 -10.85 -25.45 -6.88
C ASN A 81 -12.12 -25.62 -7.74
N SER A 82 -13.14 -24.78 -7.50
CA SER A 82 -14.40 -24.88 -8.23
C SER A 82 -14.19 -24.65 -9.72
N PRO A 83 -14.62 -25.56 -10.61
CA PRO A 83 -14.61 -25.34 -12.05
C PRO A 83 -15.72 -24.37 -12.49
N TYR A 84 -16.59 -23.93 -11.57
CA TYR A 84 -17.69 -23.02 -11.85
C TYR A 84 -17.34 -21.60 -11.41
N PRO A 85 -16.85 -20.73 -12.31
CA PRO A 85 -16.70 -19.31 -11.98
C PRO A 85 -18.06 -18.69 -11.73
N LEU A 86 -18.11 -17.75 -10.78
CA LEU A 86 -19.36 -17.04 -10.49
C LEU A 86 -19.67 -16.06 -11.61
N SER A 87 -20.80 -16.27 -12.29
CA SER A 87 -21.36 -15.30 -13.22
C SER A 87 -22.03 -14.17 -12.44
N MET A 88 -21.61 -12.94 -12.69
CA MET A 88 -22.12 -11.76 -12.00
C MET A 88 -22.85 -10.81 -12.94
N SER A 89 -23.87 -10.16 -12.41
CA SER A 89 -24.57 -9.05 -13.04
C SER A 89 -24.23 -7.76 -12.29
N LEU A 90 -23.77 -6.76 -13.03
CA LEU A 90 -23.43 -5.43 -12.52
C LEU A 90 -24.35 -4.38 -13.15
N GLN A 91 -24.97 -3.58 -12.31
CA GLN A 91 -25.69 -2.37 -12.71
C GLN A 91 -25.04 -1.17 -12.06
N ILE A 92 -24.82 -0.10 -12.83
CA ILE A 92 -24.29 1.17 -12.34
C ILE A 92 -25.22 2.28 -12.83
N ASP A 93 -25.66 3.14 -11.91
CA ASP A 93 -26.46 4.33 -12.24
C ASP A 93 -25.59 5.57 -12.47
N ASP A 94 -26.19 6.65 -12.99
CA ASP A 94 -25.47 7.90 -13.29
C ASP A 94 -24.93 8.62 -12.03
N GLY A 95 -25.37 8.21 -10.84
CA GLY A 95 -24.90 8.74 -9.56
C GLY A 95 -23.70 7.97 -8.98
N GLY A 96 -23.14 7.00 -9.72
CA GLY A 96 -22.04 6.16 -9.26
C GLY A 96 -22.45 5.17 -8.16
N ASN A 97 -23.75 4.87 -8.01
CA ASN A 97 -24.17 3.75 -7.19
C ASN A 97 -24.11 2.47 -8.04
N PHE A 98 -23.61 1.40 -7.45
CA PHE A 98 -23.55 0.10 -8.10
C PHE A 98 -24.45 -0.91 -7.40
N ASN A 99 -24.85 -1.89 -8.17
CA ASN A 99 -25.54 -3.06 -7.70
C ASN A 99 -24.91 -4.31 -8.35
N LEU A 100 -24.37 -5.17 -7.50
CA LEU A 100 -23.66 -6.38 -7.91
C LEU A 100 -24.42 -7.61 -7.41
N SER A 101 -24.70 -8.55 -8.31
CA SER A 101 -25.45 -9.77 -7.99
C SER A 101 -24.85 -11.00 -8.64
N ILE A 102 -25.04 -12.16 -8.01
CA ILE A 102 -24.62 -13.45 -8.57
C ILE A 102 -25.80 -14.01 -9.36
N VAL A 103 -25.58 -14.35 -10.63
CA VAL A 103 -26.60 -14.87 -11.55
C VAL A 103 -26.25 -16.29 -12.02
N ASN A 104 -27.25 -17.02 -12.50
CA ASN A 104 -27.08 -18.37 -13.06
C ASN A 104 -26.36 -19.36 -12.12
N ILE A 105 -26.63 -19.28 -10.82
CA ILE A 105 -25.99 -20.15 -9.82
C ILE A 105 -26.40 -21.61 -10.07
N PRO A 106 -25.45 -22.55 -10.25
CA PRO A 106 -25.77 -23.96 -10.40
C PRO A 106 -26.56 -24.50 -9.21
N SER A 107 -27.52 -25.39 -9.47
CA SER A 107 -28.37 -25.98 -8.41
C SER A 107 -27.54 -26.62 -7.29
N ILE A 108 -26.44 -27.29 -7.65
CA ILE A 108 -25.51 -27.90 -6.68
C ILE A 108 -24.85 -26.87 -5.75
N MET A 109 -24.57 -25.66 -6.25
CA MET A 109 -24.02 -24.57 -5.44
C MET A 109 -25.08 -24.02 -4.49
N THR A 110 -26.33 -23.82 -4.96
CA THR A 110 -27.42 -23.36 -4.10
C THR A 110 -27.83 -24.37 -3.02
N ALA A 111 -27.62 -25.67 -3.30
CA ALA A 111 -27.79 -26.75 -2.34
C ALA A 111 -26.71 -26.68 -1.24
N CYS A 112 -25.44 -26.60 -1.62
CA CYS A 112 -24.32 -26.64 -0.69
C CYS A 112 -24.05 -25.33 0.06
N TYR A 113 -24.38 -24.18 -0.53
CA TYR A 113 -24.00 -22.87 -0.04
C TYR A 113 -25.24 -21.98 0.20
N SER A 114 -25.16 -21.17 1.24
CA SER A 114 -26.00 -19.98 1.40
C SER A 114 -25.32 -18.82 0.65
N ILE A 115 -26.11 -18.11 -0.16
CA ILE A 115 -25.61 -17.12 -1.11
C ILE A 115 -26.60 -15.93 -1.08
N PRO A 116 -26.19 -14.73 -0.62
CA PRO A 116 -26.99 -13.54 -0.81
C PRO A 116 -27.05 -13.23 -2.30
N LYS A 117 -28.21 -12.79 -2.77
CA LYS A 117 -28.42 -12.58 -4.21
C LYS A 117 -27.67 -11.36 -4.72
N GLN A 118 -27.46 -10.36 -3.87
CA GLN A 118 -27.16 -9.00 -4.32
C GLN A 118 -26.52 -8.18 -3.20
N VAL A 119 -25.66 -7.24 -3.58
CA VAL A 119 -25.14 -6.18 -2.73
C VAL A 119 -25.15 -4.86 -3.51
N SER A 120 -25.18 -3.73 -2.81
CA SER A 120 -25.19 -2.40 -3.43
C SER A 120 -24.31 -1.46 -2.63
N GLY A 121 -23.65 -0.55 -3.33
CA GLY A 121 -22.70 0.40 -2.73
C GLY A 121 -22.39 1.54 -3.67
N ARG A 122 -21.28 2.24 -3.42
CA ARG A 122 -20.80 3.35 -4.24
C ARG A 122 -19.44 3.07 -4.85
N LEU A 123 -19.23 3.63 -6.04
CA LEU A 123 -17.91 3.70 -6.64
C LEU A 123 -16.99 4.57 -5.77
N LYS A 124 -15.70 4.23 -5.71
CA LYS A 124 -14.67 5.14 -5.20
C LYS A 124 -14.53 6.29 -6.19
N PRO A 125 -14.40 7.55 -5.73
CA PRO A 125 -14.31 8.69 -6.63
C PRO A 125 -13.05 8.60 -7.51
N LEU A 126 -13.12 9.20 -8.71
CA LEU A 126 -11.92 9.50 -9.48
C LEU A 126 -11.14 10.62 -8.78
N PRO A 127 -9.79 10.57 -8.79
CA PRO A 127 -9.01 11.70 -8.29
C PRO A 127 -9.21 12.92 -9.18
N GLU A 128 -9.12 14.11 -8.58
CA GLU A 128 -9.02 15.35 -9.34
C GLU A 128 -7.61 15.48 -9.93
N ILE A 129 -7.53 15.88 -11.20
CA ILE A 129 -6.27 16.05 -11.91
C ILE A 129 -6.25 17.44 -12.54
N SER A 130 -5.34 18.28 -12.07
CA SER A 130 -5.15 19.62 -12.63
C SER A 130 -4.51 19.53 -14.02
N ALA A 131 -5.14 20.16 -15.00
CA ALA A 131 -4.59 20.29 -16.35
C ALA A 131 -3.28 21.09 -16.38
N GLU A 132 -3.15 22.06 -15.47
CA GLU A 132 -1.94 22.89 -15.33
C GLU A 132 -0.79 22.08 -14.75
N ASP A 133 -1.05 21.28 -13.72
CA ASP A 133 -0.06 20.37 -13.12
C ASP A 133 0.41 19.34 -14.15
N ALA A 134 -0.51 18.74 -14.91
CA ALA A 134 -0.18 17.79 -15.96
C ALA A 134 0.67 18.43 -17.07
N ALA A 135 0.31 19.63 -17.53
CA ALA A 135 1.09 20.35 -18.54
C ALA A 135 2.50 20.71 -18.06
N PHE A 136 2.63 21.08 -16.77
CA PHE A 136 3.94 21.32 -16.16
C PHE A 136 4.81 20.04 -16.19
N ILE A 137 4.25 18.89 -15.80
CA ILE A 137 4.97 17.62 -15.85
C ILE A 137 5.30 17.20 -17.28
N SER A 138 4.41 17.41 -18.26
CA SER A 138 4.74 17.17 -19.68
C SER A 138 5.98 17.97 -20.11
N ASN A 139 6.10 19.23 -19.69
CA ASN A 139 7.28 20.05 -19.96
C ASN A 139 8.54 19.53 -19.23
N MET A 140 8.42 19.10 -17.97
CA MET A 140 9.55 18.47 -17.26
C MET A 140 10.01 17.16 -17.92
N ILE A 141 9.07 16.40 -18.52
CA ILE A 141 9.38 15.21 -19.31
C ILE A 141 10.14 15.56 -20.59
N GLU A 142 9.66 16.56 -21.34
CA GLU A 142 10.33 17.03 -22.56
C GLU A 142 11.75 17.54 -22.28
N GLN A 143 11.94 18.21 -21.15
CA GLN A 143 13.23 18.73 -20.69
C GLN A 143 14.12 17.67 -20.01
N LYS A 144 13.63 16.43 -19.87
CA LYS A 144 14.34 15.29 -19.26
C LYS A 144 14.69 15.49 -17.79
N PHE A 145 13.87 16.24 -17.05
CA PHE A 145 13.86 16.27 -15.59
C PHE A 145 13.01 15.15 -15.00
N VAL A 146 12.09 14.60 -15.81
CA VAL A 146 11.24 13.45 -15.48
C VAL A 146 11.27 12.44 -16.64
N PRO A 147 11.49 11.14 -16.41
CA PRO A 147 11.96 10.58 -15.16
C PRO A 147 13.47 10.80 -14.98
N TYR A 148 14.03 10.34 -13.87
CA TYR A 148 15.48 10.22 -13.69
C TYR A 148 16.13 9.45 -14.85
N GLN A 149 17.25 9.95 -15.37
CA GLN A 149 17.75 9.54 -16.68
C GLN A 149 18.61 8.26 -16.65
N ASN A 150 19.46 8.07 -15.63
CA ASN A 150 20.41 6.96 -15.59
C ASN A 150 20.29 6.20 -14.26
N ILE A 151 19.56 5.09 -14.26
CA ILE A 151 19.41 4.22 -13.09
C ILE A 151 20.48 3.12 -13.15
N PRO A 152 21.48 3.09 -12.25
CA PRO A 152 22.60 2.13 -12.37
C PRO A 152 22.17 0.69 -12.11
N ASP A 153 21.19 0.49 -11.23
CA ASP A 153 20.88 -0.79 -10.61
C ASP A 153 19.55 -1.40 -11.07
N ALA A 154 18.82 -0.75 -11.99
CA ALA A 154 17.54 -1.23 -12.51
C ALA A 154 17.44 -1.07 -14.04
N PRO A 155 16.77 -2.00 -14.74
CA PRO A 155 16.54 -1.84 -16.17
C PRO A 155 15.61 -0.66 -16.42
N LEU A 156 16.06 0.33 -17.21
CA LEU A 156 15.21 1.45 -17.63
C LEU A 156 13.97 0.93 -18.36
N LYS A 157 12.80 1.29 -17.84
CA LYS A 157 11.51 0.95 -18.46
C LYS A 157 11.31 1.81 -19.71
N PRO A 158 11.03 1.23 -20.89
CA PRO A 158 10.80 2.01 -22.09
C PRO A 158 9.61 2.97 -21.95
N ILE A 159 9.71 4.19 -22.48
CA ILE A 159 8.63 5.19 -22.48
C ILE A 159 7.32 4.63 -23.05
N GLN A 160 7.40 3.77 -24.07
CA GLN A 160 6.24 3.13 -24.69
C GLN A 160 5.54 2.17 -23.72
N GLU A 161 6.30 1.48 -22.87
CA GLU A 161 5.76 0.61 -21.83
C GLU A 161 5.05 1.46 -20.75
N ILE A 162 5.69 2.54 -20.27
CA ILE A 162 5.08 3.47 -19.31
C ILE A 162 3.78 4.05 -19.87
N ARG A 163 3.75 4.43 -21.16
CA ARG A 163 2.54 4.93 -21.82
C ARG A 163 1.44 3.88 -21.93
N ALA A 164 1.80 2.61 -22.17
CA ALA A 164 0.83 1.52 -22.21
C ALA A 164 0.24 1.27 -20.82
N LEU A 165 1.07 1.25 -19.78
CA LEU A 165 0.66 1.13 -18.38
C LEU A 165 -0.23 2.31 -17.97
N GLY A 166 0.11 3.54 -18.37
CA GLY A 166 -0.72 4.71 -18.12
C GLY A 166 -2.12 4.57 -18.71
N ARG A 167 -2.23 4.14 -19.97
CA ARG A 167 -3.54 3.87 -20.60
C ARG A 167 -4.31 2.73 -19.93
N GLN A 168 -3.59 1.76 -19.35
CA GLN A 168 -4.20 0.63 -18.65
C GLN A 168 -4.73 1.03 -17.27
N HIS A 169 -3.96 1.78 -16.49
CA HIS A 169 -4.30 2.14 -15.11
C HIS A 169 -5.10 3.44 -14.99
N PHE A 170 -4.94 4.37 -15.94
CA PHE A 170 -5.57 5.70 -15.92
C PHE A 170 -6.36 6.03 -17.21
N PRO A 171 -7.18 5.11 -17.77
CA PRO A 171 -7.92 5.35 -19.01
C PRO A 171 -9.00 6.45 -18.90
N PHE A 172 -9.35 6.86 -17.67
CA PHE A 172 -10.42 7.83 -17.39
C PHE A 172 -9.98 9.29 -17.60
N THR A 173 -8.70 9.54 -17.89
CA THR A 173 -8.14 10.88 -18.02
C THR A 173 -7.25 10.98 -19.26
N PRO A 174 -7.22 12.14 -19.96
CA PRO A 174 -6.25 12.36 -21.03
C PRO A 174 -4.80 12.42 -20.52
N TYR A 175 -4.59 12.66 -19.22
CA TYR A 175 -3.27 12.82 -18.58
C TYR A 175 -2.67 11.49 -18.09
N SER A 176 -3.06 10.38 -18.73
CA SER A 176 -2.69 9.04 -18.29
C SER A 176 -1.19 8.78 -18.29
N PHE A 177 -0.44 9.48 -19.15
CA PHE A 177 1.00 9.29 -19.29
C PHE A 177 1.75 10.03 -18.19
N GLU A 178 1.32 11.24 -17.86
CA GLU A 178 1.87 12.08 -16.80
C GLU A 178 1.71 11.37 -15.45
N LEU A 179 0.52 10.85 -15.14
CA LEU A 179 0.28 10.08 -13.90
C LEU A 179 1.16 8.82 -13.80
N ALA A 180 1.30 8.09 -14.90
CA ALA A 180 2.18 6.91 -14.93
C ALA A 180 3.64 7.30 -14.74
N MET A 181 4.05 8.42 -15.33
CA MET A 181 5.42 8.89 -15.24
C MET A 181 5.78 9.40 -13.84
N THR A 182 4.87 10.10 -13.15
CA THR A 182 5.14 10.53 -11.76
C THR A 182 5.26 9.34 -10.80
N LEU A 183 4.48 8.27 -10.99
CA LEU A 183 4.65 7.03 -10.24
C LEU A 183 5.99 6.36 -10.54
N TYR A 184 6.37 6.29 -11.81
CA TYR A 184 7.66 5.73 -12.21
C TYR A 184 8.83 6.56 -11.65
N ASP A 185 8.77 7.88 -11.77
CA ASP A 185 9.82 8.78 -11.29
C ASP A 185 9.99 8.72 -9.78
N TRP A 186 8.90 8.58 -9.01
CA TRP A 186 8.95 8.34 -7.57
C TRP A 186 9.79 7.12 -7.20
N THR A 187 9.78 6.06 -8.02
CA THR A 187 10.56 4.85 -7.74
C THR A 187 12.04 4.97 -8.15
N THR A 188 12.40 6.07 -8.81
CA THR A 188 13.79 6.41 -9.12
C THR A 188 14.38 7.37 -8.09
N ALA A 189 15.64 7.77 -8.26
CA ALA A 189 16.30 8.76 -7.41
C ALA A 189 15.60 10.13 -7.31
N SER A 190 14.64 10.43 -8.20
CA SER A 190 13.82 11.63 -8.11
C SER A 190 13.00 11.70 -6.82
N PHE A 191 12.78 10.58 -6.11
CA PHE A 191 12.19 10.60 -4.76
C PHE A 191 12.91 11.59 -3.84
N ALA A 192 14.22 11.81 -4.01
CA ALA A 192 15.01 12.68 -3.14
C ALA A 192 14.50 14.13 -3.18
N ARG A 193 14.09 14.65 -4.36
CA ARG A 193 13.42 15.96 -4.48
C ARG A 193 12.13 15.96 -3.67
N MET A 194 11.30 14.94 -3.86
CA MET A 194 9.97 14.87 -3.28
C MET A 194 10.02 14.74 -1.75
N VAL A 195 10.91 13.89 -1.23
CA VAL A 195 11.11 13.66 0.20
C VAL A 195 11.72 14.89 0.87
N LEU A 196 12.89 15.37 0.39
CA LEU A 196 13.60 16.48 1.04
C LEU A 196 12.77 17.75 1.12
N PHE A 197 12.12 18.12 0.03
CA PHE A 197 11.30 19.33 0.01
C PHE A 197 10.03 19.21 0.83
N LYS A 198 9.59 18.00 1.22
CA LYS A 198 8.43 17.78 2.10
C LYS A 198 8.79 17.74 3.58
N ILE A 199 9.83 17.00 3.95
CA ILE A 199 10.17 16.80 5.37
C ILE A 199 10.69 18.10 6.01
N PHE A 200 11.41 18.93 5.24
CA PHE A 200 11.95 20.22 5.68
C PHE A 200 10.94 21.37 5.63
N GLN A 201 9.64 21.08 5.56
CA GLN A 201 8.57 22.08 5.64
C GLN A 201 8.13 22.34 7.07
N TYR A 202 7.99 23.63 7.42
CA TYR A 202 7.29 24.08 8.62
C TYR A 202 5.76 24.05 8.39
N THR A 203 5.18 22.86 8.40
CA THR A 203 3.77 22.62 8.02
C THR A 203 2.74 23.29 8.93
N GLY A 204 3.10 23.67 10.15
CA GLY A 204 2.24 24.46 11.05
C GLY A 204 2.18 25.95 10.69
N ILE A 205 3.13 26.43 9.89
CA ILE A 205 3.20 27.83 9.46
C ILE A 205 2.57 28.00 8.09
N SER A 206 1.37 28.59 8.07
CA SER A 206 0.70 28.96 6.82
C SER A 206 1.05 30.38 6.38
N SER A 207 1.24 30.56 5.07
CA SER A 207 1.31 31.86 4.41
C SER A 207 -0.05 32.59 4.39
N GLY A 208 -1.14 31.92 4.77
CA GLY A 208 -2.52 32.42 4.62
C GLY A 208 -3.08 32.29 3.19
N VAL A 209 -2.30 31.77 2.25
CA VAL A 209 -2.70 31.51 0.86
C VAL A 209 -2.54 30.02 0.59
N ALA A 210 -3.64 29.32 0.35
CA ALA A 210 -3.64 27.85 0.18
C ALA A 210 -2.75 27.35 -0.97
N ALA A 211 -2.48 28.20 -1.96
CA ALA A 211 -1.63 27.88 -3.10
C ALA A 211 -0.13 28.16 -2.87
N LEU A 212 0.23 28.88 -1.80
CA LEU A 212 1.63 29.16 -1.48
C LEU A 212 2.17 28.07 -0.55
N PRO A 213 3.33 27.50 -0.89
CA PRO A 213 3.83 26.36 -0.16
C PRO A 213 4.44 26.81 1.19
N HIS A 214 4.52 25.88 2.15
CA HIS A 214 5.00 26.18 3.51
C HIS A 214 6.47 26.65 3.51
N PRO A 215 6.90 27.49 4.47
CA PRO A 215 8.32 27.83 4.59
C PRO A 215 9.21 26.58 4.72
N LEU A 216 10.44 26.65 4.21
CA LEU A 216 11.42 25.58 4.24
C LEU A 216 12.56 25.88 5.22
N ASP A 217 13.06 24.84 5.88
CA ASP A 217 14.39 24.85 6.47
C ASP A 217 15.44 24.67 5.36
N ARG A 218 15.83 25.80 4.76
CA ARG A 218 16.73 25.85 3.59
C ARG A 218 18.14 25.36 3.91
N ASP A 219 18.63 25.63 5.13
CA ASP A 219 19.98 25.27 5.55
C ASP A 219 20.09 23.75 5.70
N SER A 220 19.14 23.12 6.39
CA SER A 220 19.11 21.66 6.49
C SER A 220 18.90 21.01 5.13
N LEU A 221 18.03 21.57 4.28
CA LEU A 221 17.86 21.08 2.92
C LEU A 221 19.20 21.06 2.15
N ALA A 222 19.93 22.17 2.16
CA ALA A 222 21.25 22.27 1.50
C ALA A 222 22.25 21.26 2.07
N VAL A 223 22.32 21.12 3.40
CA VAL A 223 23.19 20.15 4.08
C VAL A 223 22.87 18.73 3.65
N ASN A 224 21.59 18.34 3.54
CA ASN A 224 21.19 16.97 3.20
C ASN A 224 21.39 16.63 1.72
N ILE A 225 21.25 17.60 0.82
CA ILE A 225 21.65 17.41 -0.58
C ILE A 225 23.18 17.24 -0.64
N TRP A 226 23.94 18.10 0.05
CA TRP A 226 25.41 18.06 0.06
C TRP A 226 25.99 16.78 0.67
N GLN A 227 25.40 16.30 1.77
CA GLN A 227 25.87 15.11 2.48
C GLN A 227 25.39 13.80 1.83
N SER A 228 24.62 13.87 0.75
CA SER A 228 24.14 12.68 0.06
C SER A 228 25.28 11.80 -0.41
N ASN A 229 25.28 10.56 0.08
CA ASN A 229 26.29 9.55 -0.22
C ASN A 229 25.66 8.17 -0.49
N PHE A 230 24.37 8.15 -0.83
CA PHE A 230 23.65 6.93 -1.16
C PHE A 230 24.06 6.45 -2.57
N SER A 231 25.04 5.55 -2.64
CA SER A 231 25.59 5.01 -3.89
C SER A 231 26.04 6.12 -4.87
N VAL A 232 25.37 6.27 -6.02
CA VAL A 232 25.68 7.28 -7.04
C VAL A 232 25.06 8.65 -6.76
N TYR A 233 24.16 8.76 -5.79
CA TYR A 233 23.43 9.99 -5.49
C TYR A 233 24.27 10.93 -4.63
N THR A 234 25.21 11.59 -5.29
CA THR A 234 26.15 12.53 -4.66
C THR A 234 26.02 13.90 -5.31
N PRO A 235 26.43 14.99 -4.63
CA PRO A 235 26.38 16.33 -5.23
C PRO A 235 27.25 16.49 -6.48
N GLN A 236 28.18 15.56 -6.73
CA GLN A 236 29.02 15.56 -7.93
C GLN A 236 28.37 14.81 -9.10
N ASP A 237 27.30 14.06 -8.85
CA ASP A 237 26.57 13.35 -9.88
C ASP A 237 25.60 14.29 -10.63
N ALA A 238 25.65 14.22 -11.96
CA ALA A 238 24.91 15.13 -12.81
C ALA A 238 23.40 14.84 -12.84
N ASP A 239 23.01 13.57 -12.73
CA ASP A 239 21.60 13.21 -12.75
C ASP A 239 20.95 13.49 -11.40
N TYR A 240 21.65 13.20 -10.29
CA TYR A 240 21.20 13.54 -8.95
C TYR A 240 21.01 15.06 -8.78
N MET A 241 21.99 15.88 -9.18
CA MET A 241 21.84 17.33 -9.06
C MET A 241 20.78 17.89 -10.03
N ARG A 242 20.59 17.26 -11.19
CA ARG A 242 19.54 17.62 -12.14
C ARG A 242 18.13 17.41 -11.57
N THR A 243 17.92 16.43 -10.70
CA THR A 243 16.65 16.26 -9.95
C THR A 243 16.25 17.53 -9.20
N PHE A 244 17.23 18.36 -8.81
CA PHE A 244 17.06 19.65 -8.16
C PHE A 244 17.28 20.85 -9.09
N LEU A 245 17.23 20.68 -10.41
CA LEU A 245 17.52 21.72 -11.41
C LEU A 245 18.93 22.35 -11.27
N MET A 246 19.85 21.67 -10.61
CA MET A 246 21.22 22.14 -10.37
C MET A 246 22.24 21.41 -11.25
N GLN A 247 23.46 21.93 -11.28
CA GLN A 247 24.63 21.26 -11.85
C GLN A 247 25.44 20.56 -10.74
N PRO A 248 26.31 19.60 -11.10
CA PRO A 248 27.29 19.04 -10.16
C PRO A 248 27.99 20.13 -9.33
N ALA A 249 27.96 19.97 -8.02
CA ALA A 249 28.59 20.88 -7.07
C ALA A 249 29.90 20.28 -6.53
N HIS A 250 30.94 21.11 -6.44
CA HIS A 250 32.26 20.69 -5.92
C HIS A 250 32.61 21.30 -4.55
N SER A 251 31.74 22.15 -4.02
CA SER A 251 31.83 22.67 -2.65
C SER A 251 30.43 22.95 -2.11
N PHE A 252 30.31 22.99 -0.79
CA PHE A 252 29.06 23.34 -0.13
C PHE A 252 28.58 24.75 -0.53
N ASP A 253 29.47 25.74 -0.55
CA ASP A 253 29.14 27.10 -0.97
C ASP A 253 28.58 27.16 -2.41
N ASN A 254 29.14 26.36 -3.31
CA ASN A 254 28.64 26.27 -4.69
C ASN A 254 27.27 25.60 -4.77
N LEU A 255 27.00 24.58 -3.94
CA LEU A 255 25.68 23.98 -3.83
C LEU A 255 24.66 24.99 -3.30
N THR A 256 24.98 25.67 -2.19
CA THR A 256 24.07 26.65 -1.57
C THR A 256 23.75 27.81 -2.50
N ALA A 257 24.75 28.31 -3.24
CA ALA A 257 24.53 29.35 -4.25
C ALA A 257 23.59 28.90 -5.37
N GLN A 258 23.78 27.68 -5.90
CA GLN A 258 22.89 27.12 -6.91
C GLN A 258 21.47 26.89 -6.37
N LEU A 259 21.36 26.34 -5.16
CA LEU A 259 20.07 26.04 -4.56
C LEU A 259 19.25 27.32 -4.36
N GLU A 260 19.85 28.40 -3.86
CA GLU A 260 19.14 29.68 -3.66
C GLU A 260 18.60 30.25 -4.98
N GLU A 261 19.26 30.00 -6.13
CA GLU A 261 18.78 30.44 -7.44
C GLU A 261 17.55 29.64 -7.93
N VAL A 262 17.42 28.37 -7.54
CA VAL A 262 16.39 27.45 -8.07
C VAL A 262 15.35 27.02 -7.05
N ILE A 263 15.52 27.32 -5.76
CA ILE A 263 14.75 26.70 -4.67
C ILE A 263 13.23 26.83 -4.84
N ASP A 264 12.73 27.99 -5.23
CA ASP A 264 11.30 28.20 -5.44
C ASP A 264 10.76 27.39 -6.63
N GLN A 265 11.57 27.21 -7.68
CA GLN A 265 11.23 26.40 -8.85
C GLN A 265 11.20 24.91 -8.51
N VAL A 266 12.22 24.42 -7.80
CA VAL A 266 12.30 23.02 -7.36
C VAL A 266 11.18 22.71 -6.36
N TYR A 267 10.86 23.66 -5.50
CA TYR A 267 9.78 23.50 -4.54
C TYR A 267 8.43 23.38 -5.24
N ASN A 268 8.11 24.30 -6.15
CA ASN A 268 6.88 24.23 -6.93
C ASN A 268 6.81 22.93 -7.76
N PHE A 269 7.93 22.49 -8.35
CA PHE A 269 8.02 21.21 -9.04
C PHE A 269 7.68 20.05 -8.10
N SER A 270 8.32 19.97 -6.93
CA SER A 270 8.04 18.93 -5.92
C SER A 270 6.56 18.91 -5.50
N GLU A 271 5.94 20.07 -5.30
CA GLU A 271 4.51 20.14 -4.95
C GLU A 271 3.58 19.67 -6.08
N ILE A 272 3.84 20.09 -7.32
CA ILE A 272 3.07 19.68 -8.50
C ILE A 272 3.16 18.17 -8.69
N GLU A 273 4.37 17.63 -8.63
CA GLU A 273 4.61 16.21 -8.81
C GLU A 273 3.98 15.37 -7.71
N ASN A 274 4.09 15.80 -6.45
CA ASN A 274 3.40 15.13 -5.33
C ASN A 274 1.89 15.06 -5.53
N ARG A 275 1.25 16.15 -6.03
CA ARG A 275 -0.21 16.13 -6.30
C ARG A 275 -0.59 15.10 -7.37
N LEU A 276 0.15 15.05 -8.47
CA LEU A 276 -0.10 14.05 -9.52
C LEU A 276 0.22 12.62 -9.04
N LEU A 277 1.29 12.45 -8.27
CA LEU A 277 1.65 11.16 -7.67
C LEU A 277 0.53 10.63 -6.78
N VAL A 278 -0.04 11.48 -5.91
CA VAL A 278 -1.16 11.10 -5.04
C VAL A 278 -2.40 10.72 -5.86
N ALA A 279 -2.74 11.51 -6.88
CA ALA A 279 -3.85 11.18 -7.78
C ALA A 279 -3.63 9.83 -8.49
N ALA A 280 -2.40 9.56 -8.93
CA ALA A 280 -2.02 8.30 -9.54
C ALA A 280 -2.14 7.13 -8.54
N MET A 281 -1.62 7.28 -7.32
CA MET A 281 -1.72 6.28 -6.24
C MET A 281 -3.17 5.93 -5.90
N GLN A 282 -4.06 6.92 -5.78
CA GLN A 282 -5.49 6.69 -5.53
C GLN A 282 -6.16 5.83 -6.63
N SER A 283 -5.60 5.90 -7.84
CA SER A 283 -6.06 5.16 -9.02
C SER A 283 -5.43 3.76 -9.14
N MET A 284 -4.48 3.39 -8.29
CA MET A 284 -3.87 2.06 -8.29
C MET A 284 -4.70 0.99 -7.54
N PRO A 285 -4.63 -0.30 -7.97
CA PRO A 285 -5.38 -1.38 -7.33
C PRO A 285 -5.06 -1.55 -5.84
N ARG A 286 -6.05 -2.02 -5.08
CA ARG A 286 -5.91 -2.34 -3.66
C ARG A 286 -5.14 -3.63 -3.40
N THR A 287 -4.48 -3.71 -2.26
CA THR A 287 -3.85 -4.94 -1.75
C THR A 287 -4.76 -5.64 -0.74
N SER A 288 -4.86 -6.97 -0.82
CA SER A 288 -5.60 -7.75 0.18
C SER A 288 -4.70 -8.17 1.34
N ILE A 289 -5.24 -8.14 2.56
CA ILE A 289 -4.56 -8.71 3.74
C ILE A 289 -4.41 -10.23 3.60
N ALA A 290 -5.31 -10.90 2.87
CA ALA A 290 -5.25 -12.33 2.66
C ALA A 290 -4.00 -12.77 1.86
N SER A 291 -3.61 -11.96 0.87
CA SER A 291 -2.37 -12.18 0.09
C SER A 291 -1.15 -11.61 0.80
N LYS A 292 -1.28 -10.44 1.44
CA LYS A 292 -0.20 -9.71 2.10
C LYS A 292 -0.60 -9.36 3.54
N PRO A 293 -0.35 -10.26 4.52
CA PRO A 293 -0.85 -10.10 5.88
C PRO A 293 -0.15 -8.99 6.66
N ARG A 294 1.08 -8.63 6.26
CA ARG A 294 1.90 -7.55 6.80
C ARG A 294 2.69 -6.93 5.67
N LEU A 295 3.06 -5.67 5.84
CA LEU A 295 3.99 -4.96 4.97
C LEU A 295 5.15 -4.42 5.82
N PHE A 296 6.29 -4.21 5.19
CA PHE A 296 7.54 -3.83 5.84
C PHE A 296 8.19 -2.68 5.09
N SER A 297 8.77 -1.73 5.81
CA SER A 297 9.60 -0.71 5.21
C SER A 297 10.91 -0.63 5.97
N GLY A 298 12.03 -0.84 5.29
CA GLY A 298 13.30 -0.31 5.78
C GLY A 298 13.33 1.12 5.32
N GLN A 299 13.38 2.05 6.26
CA GLN A 299 13.37 3.47 5.92
C GLN A 299 14.67 3.79 5.18
N VAL A 300 14.61 3.69 3.84
CA VAL A 300 15.68 4.10 2.93
C VAL A 300 15.84 5.58 3.00
N ASP A 301 14.73 6.29 3.25
CA ASP A 301 14.29 7.29 2.29
C ASP A 301 15.34 8.33 2.04
N ILE A 302 16.24 8.60 3.00
CA ILE A 302 17.56 9.12 2.71
C ILE A 302 18.53 8.60 3.78
N GLU A 303 19.51 7.74 3.45
CA GLU A 303 20.43 7.15 4.44
C GLU A 303 21.11 8.23 5.31
N GLN A 304 21.43 9.40 4.72
CA GLN A 304 22.02 10.53 5.45
C GLN A 304 21.06 11.28 6.40
N LEU A 305 19.74 11.08 6.33
CA LEU A 305 18.81 11.60 7.35
C LEU A 305 18.95 10.83 8.67
N GLY A 306 19.27 9.54 8.57
CA GLY A 306 19.44 8.63 9.70
C GLY A 306 18.31 8.69 10.73
N THR A 307 18.63 8.38 11.98
CA THR A 307 17.67 8.45 13.10
C THR A 307 17.47 9.88 13.64
N GLY A 308 18.28 10.86 13.22
CA GLY A 308 18.20 12.25 13.70
C GLY A 308 17.05 13.04 13.10
N ARG A 309 16.65 12.70 11.87
CA ARG A 309 15.61 13.42 11.11
C ARG A 309 14.37 12.60 10.79
N PHE A 310 14.27 11.38 11.32
CA PHE A 310 13.06 10.57 11.16
C PHE A 310 11.80 11.25 11.74
N GLY A 311 11.93 11.97 12.86
CA GLY A 311 10.79 12.62 13.52
C GLY A 311 10.17 13.77 12.72
N ILE A 312 10.92 14.42 11.82
CA ILE A 312 10.41 15.57 11.04
C ILE A 312 9.56 15.15 9.85
N GLU A 313 9.43 13.85 9.58
CA GLU A 313 8.56 13.29 8.55
C GLU A 313 7.08 13.39 8.89
N PHE A 314 6.72 13.83 10.11
CA PHE A 314 5.34 13.82 10.62
C PHE A 314 4.79 15.21 10.85
N GLU A 315 3.48 15.38 10.62
CA GLU A 315 2.76 16.63 10.90
C GLU A 315 2.72 16.95 12.41
N GLU A 316 2.77 15.93 13.27
CA GLU A 316 2.74 16.08 14.73
C GLU A 316 4.10 16.51 15.33
N CYS A 317 5.15 16.66 14.52
CA CYS A 317 6.43 17.17 14.98
C CYS A 317 6.28 18.63 15.46
N PRO A 318 6.64 18.96 16.72
CA PRO A 318 6.42 20.29 17.27
C PRO A 318 7.19 21.40 16.55
N LEU A 319 8.29 21.05 15.88
CA LEU A 319 9.08 22.01 15.11
C LEU A 319 8.35 22.54 13.86
N ASN A 320 7.27 21.88 13.44
CA ASN A 320 6.44 22.34 12.32
C ASN A 320 5.81 23.72 12.56
N GLU A 321 5.63 24.10 13.82
CA GLU A 321 5.12 25.41 14.25
C GLU A 321 6.21 26.50 14.25
N GLY A 322 7.45 26.13 13.93
CA GLY A 322 8.63 26.98 13.86
C GLY A 322 9.23 27.38 15.21
N PRO A 323 9.90 28.54 15.30
CA PRO A 323 9.96 29.60 14.29
C PRO A 323 10.76 29.22 13.04
N VAL A 324 10.45 29.85 11.90
CA VAL A 324 11.20 29.68 10.64
C VAL A 324 12.67 30.01 10.85
N GLY A 325 13.56 29.16 10.34
CA GLY A 325 15.02 29.28 10.50
C GLY A 325 15.58 28.48 11.68
N VAL A 326 14.73 27.82 12.47
CA VAL A 326 15.18 26.79 13.42
C VAL A 326 15.32 25.46 12.70
N GLU A 327 16.45 24.80 12.86
CA GLU A 327 16.72 23.50 12.26
C GLU A 327 15.60 22.49 12.55
N LEU A 328 15.05 21.90 11.49
CA LEU A 328 14.15 20.76 11.55
C LEU A 328 14.98 19.50 11.74
N GLU A 329 15.39 19.28 12.99
CA GLU A 329 15.98 18.03 13.46
C GLU A 329 15.29 17.60 14.75
N HIS A 330 14.73 16.39 14.76
CA HIS A 330 14.06 15.84 15.92
C HIS A 330 14.42 14.37 16.04
N SER A 331 15.27 14.06 17.01
CA SER A 331 15.83 12.73 17.16
C SER A 331 14.72 11.68 17.29
N LEU A 332 14.99 10.47 16.78
CA LEU A 332 14.09 9.33 16.90
C LEU A 332 13.71 9.08 18.37
N ALA A 333 14.66 9.18 19.30
CA ALA A 333 14.40 8.97 20.72
C ALA A 333 13.38 9.98 21.25
N ASP A 334 13.60 11.27 21.01
CA ASP A 334 12.67 12.32 21.45
C ASP A 334 11.31 12.20 20.77
N ALA A 335 11.27 11.78 19.50
CA ALA A 335 10.03 11.56 18.76
C ALA A 335 9.22 10.41 19.37
N LEU A 336 9.87 9.28 19.66
CA LEU A 336 9.27 8.10 20.31
C LEU A 336 8.81 8.37 21.74
N ASP A 337 9.48 9.27 22.46
CA ASP A 337 9.07 9.70 23.80
C ASP A 337 7.93 10.74 23.79
N SER A 338 7.55 11.25 22.62
CA SER A 338 6.55 12.32 22.47
C SER A 338 5.38 11.95 21.54
N TYR A 339 5.35 12.46 20.31
CA TYR A 339 4.24 12.31 19.37
C TYR A 339 4.23 10.95 18.65
N MET A 340 5.36 10.23 18.65
CA MET A 340 5.45 8.86 18.15
C MET A 340 5.37 7.79 19.24
N ALA A 341 4.95 8.15 20.46
CA ALA A 341 4.78 7.18 21.54
C ALA A 341 3.73 6.12 21.22
N VAL A 342 3.87 4.93 21.79
CA VAL A 342 2.89 3.83 21.61
C VAL A 342 1.47 4.31 21.96
N GLY A 343 0.53 4.06 21.07
CA GLY A 343 -0.86 4.48 21.18
C GLY A 343 -1.16 5.83 20.53
N LYS A 344 -0.15 6.62 20.16
CA LYS A 344 -0.31 7.87 19.40
C LYS A 344 -0.56 7.59 17.92
N THR A 345 -1.07 8.61 17.24
CA THR A 345 -1.25 8.62 15.79
C THR A 345 -0.31 9.66 15.20
N ILE A 346 0.36 9.27 14.13
CA ILE A 346 1.22 10.10 13.30
C ILE A 346 0.59 10.26 11.91
N THR A 347 0.85 11.38 11.25
CA THR A 347 0.43 11.71 9.90
C THR A 347 1.67 12.00 9.07
N THR A 348 1.89 11.25 7.99
CA THR A 348 3.11 11.40 7.17
C THR A 348 3.06 12.66 6.31
N LYS A 349 4.14 13.42 6.23
CA LYS A 349 4.28 14.56 5.30
C LYS A 349 4.56 14.14 3.86
N MET A 350 5.05 12.93 3.67
CA MET A 350 5.53 12.41 2.39
C MET A 350 5.09 10.96 2.17
N VAL A 351 5.40 10.44 0.98
CA VAL A 351 5.04 9.07 0.59
C VAL A 351 5.94 8.06 1.27
N TRP A 352 5.37 7.04 1.89
CA TRP A 352 6.16 5.91 2.40
C TRP A 352 6.05 4.70 1.50
N SER A 353 7.20 4.16 1.09
CA SER A 353 7.30 2.89 0.37
C SER A 353 7.43 1.70 1.33
N PHE A 354 6.78 0.59 0.97
CA PHE A 354 6.78 -0.68 1.68
C PHE A 354 6.96 -1.83 0.69
N THR A 355 7.53 -2.93 1.17
CA THR A 355 7.57 -4.25 0.54
C THR A 355 6.72 -5.23 1.39
N ASP A 356 6.55 -6.46 0.91
CA ASP A 356 5.94 -7.55 1.67
C ASP A 356 6.96 -8.51 2.33
N SER A 357 8.26 -8.21 2.21
CA SER A 357 9.34 -9.02 2.78
C SER A 357 10.18 -8.23 3.78
N MET A 358 10.40 -8.82 4.96
CA MET A 358 11.36 -8.27 5.95
C MET A 358 12.79 -8.28 5.39
N GLU A 359 13.16 -9.26 4.57
CA GLU A 359 14.49 -9.34 3.98
C GLU A 359 14.75 -8.17 3.02
N GLU A 360 13.80 -7.89 2.14
CA GLU A 360 13.86 -6.74 1.23
C GLU A 360 13.86 -5.42 2.02
N ALA A 361 13.01 -5.27 3.04
CA ALA A 361 13.03 -4.11 3.91
C ALA A 361 14.41 -3.92 4.59
N MET A 362 15.05 -4.99 5.03
CA MET A 362 16.37 -4.92 5.67
C MET A 362 17.51 -4.56 4.70
N HIS A 363 17.34 -4.77 3.40
CA HIS A 363 18.29 -4.27 2.39
C HIS A 363 18.40 -2.74 2.42
N TYR A 364 17.29 -2.10 2.77
CA TYR A 364 17.00 -0.67 2.67
C TYR A 364 17.07 0.07 4.01
N SER A 365 17.10 -0.64 5.12
CA SER A 365 17.02 -0.05 6.47
C SER A 365 18.26 0.78 6.84
N ASN A 366 18.04 2.05 7.20
CA ASN A 366 19.02 2.93 7.85
C ASN A 366 19.13 2.73 9.39
N GLY A 367 18.57 1.64 9.92
CA GLY A 367 18.47 1.36 11.36
C GLY A 367 17.04 1.47 11.90
N ILE A 368 16.08 1.86 11.05
CA ILE A 368 14.65 1.88 11.36
C ILE A 368 13.92 0.90 10.43
N VAL A 369 13.04 0.09 11.02
CA VAL A 369 12.15 -0.81 10.29
C VAL A 369 10.71 -0.55 10.72
N LEU A 370 9.85 -0.21 9.77
CA LEU A 370 8.41 -0.10 9.99
C LEU A 370 7.74 -1.44 9.69
N VAL A 371 6.91 -1.90 10.63
CA VAL A 371 6.09 -3.11 10.47
C VAL A 371 4.64 -2.69 10.43
N LEU A 372 4.05 -2.71 9.24
CA LEU A 372 2.67 -2.34 9.04
C LEU A 372 1.76 -3.54 9.30
N ASN A 373 0.97 -3.45 10.36
CA ASN A 373 -0.06 -4.40 10.72
C ASN A 373 -1.41 -4.02 10.09
N PRO A 374 -2.24 -5.02 9.75
CA PRO A 374 -3.52 -4.78 9.09
C PRO A 374 -4.48 -4.00 9.99
N PRO A 375 -5.26 -3.05 9.44
CA PRO A 375 -6.27 -2.34 10.21
C PRO A 375 -7.32 -3.29 10.78
N SER A 376 -7.61 -3.11 12.06
CA SER A 376 -8.57 -3.93 12.80
C SER A 376 -9.96 -3.91 12.16
N GLY A 377 -10.50 -5.11 11.88
CA GLY A 377 -11.83 -5.27 11.32
C GLY A 377 -11.90 -5.13 9.79
N THR A 378 -10.76 -5.01 9.11
CA THR A 378 -10.71 -5.00 7.64
C THR A 378 -9.96 -6.21 7.09
N SER A 379 -10.17 -6.48 5.81
CA SER A 379 -9.47 -7.52 5.05
C SER A 379 -8.68 -6.95 3.87
N LEU A 380 -8.58 -5.63 3.79
CA LEU A 380 -7.95 -4.87 2.72
C LEU A 380 -7.02 -3.80 3.28
N TRP A 381 -6.00 -3.47 2.50
CA TRP A 381 -5.20 -2.27 2.69
C TRP A 381 -5.82 -1.14 1.85
N ASP A 382 -6.76 -0.39 2.43
CA ASP A 382 -7.48 0.66 1.69
C ASP A 382 -6.66 1.94 1.49
N SER A 383 -5.70 2.23 2.36
CA SER A 383 -4.83 3.40 2.31
C SER A 383 -3.45 3.12 1.69
N ILE A 384 -3.24 1.91 1.17
CA ILE A 384 -1.95 1.47 0.61
C ILE A 384 -2.16 1.01 -0.83
N SER A 385 -1.39 1.58 -1.73
CA SER A 385 -1.48 1.34 -3.18
C SER A 385 -0.41 0.38 -3.64
N PHE A 386 -0.78 -0.63 -4.44
CA PHE A 386 0.20 -1.50 -5.09
C PHE A 386 0.73 -0.85 -6.37
N ILE A 387 2.01 -0.46 -6.37
CA ILE A 387 2.59 0.35 -7.46
C ILE A 387 3.64 -0.39 -8.30
N THR A 388 4.03 -1.61 -7.94
CA THR A 388 5.03 -2.42 -8.66
C THR A 388 4.93 -2.39 -10.19
N PRO A 389 3.76 -2.44 -10.84
CA PRO A 389 3.70 -2.38 -12.31
C PRO A 389 4.39 -1.15 -12.91
N LEU A 390 4.41 -0.03 -12.17
CA LEU A 390 5.03 1.23 -12.56
C LEU A 390 6.35 1.49 -11.82
N SER A 391 6.89 0.53 -11.08
CA SER A 391 8.20 0.65 -10.42
C SER A 391 9.35 0.57 -11.43
N ASP A 392 10.48 1.18 -11.08
CA ASP A 392 11.71 1.20 -11.86
C ASP A 392 12.36 -0.18 -11.97
N ASP A 393 12.30 -0.96 -10.88
CA ASP A 393 12.75 -2.33 -10.83
C ASP A 393 11.55 -3.31 -10.82
N PRO A 394 11.30 -4.03 -11.93
CA PRO A 394 10.20 -5.00 -12.01
C PRO A 394 10.37 -6.21 -11.09
N SER A 395 11.54 -6.41 -10.49
CA SER A 395 11.79 -7.47 -9.51
C SER A 395 11.38 -7.09 -8.09
N LYS A 396 11.19 -5.79 -7.79
CA LYS A 396 10.82 -5.29 -6.47
C LYS A 396 9.30 -5.25 -6.31
N ILE A 397 8.83 -5.77 -5.18
CA ILE A 397 7.44 -5.58 -4.79
C ILE A 397 7.33 -4.29 -3.99
N GLU A 398 6.46 -3.40 -4.43
CA GLU A 398 6.35 -2.04 -3.92
C GLU A 398 4.90 -1.64 -3.70
N TYR A 399 4.67 -1.18 -2.48
CA TYR A 399 3.42 -0.62 -2.00
C TYR A 399 3.70 0.77 -1.43
N THR A 400 2.79 1.71 -1.62
CA THR A 400 2.98 3.07 -1.11
C THR A 400 1.80 3.57 -0.31
N ALA A 401 2.12 4.33 0.74
CA ALA A 401 1.18 5.19 1.44
C ALA A 401 1.37 6.62 0.94
N ALA A 402 0.29 7.29 0.58
CA ALA A 402 0.34 8.70 0.15
C ALA A 402 0.70 9.63 1.34
N PRO A 403 1.18 10.86 1.09
CA PRO A 403 1.25 11.90 2.13
C PRO A 403 -0.12 12.12 2.77
N GLY A 404 -0.14 12.47 4.05
CA GLY A 404 -1.35 12.60 4.86
C GLY A 404 -1.89 11.26 5.38
N THR A 405 -1.23 10.13 5.09
CA THR A 405 -1.67 8.84 5.64
C THR A 405 -1.40 8.79 7.14
N LYS A 406 -2.44 8.42 7.89
CA LYS A 406 -2.40 8.33 9.35
C LYS A 406 -2.07 6.91 9.81
N PHE A 407 -1.14 6.79 10.75
CA PHE A 407 -0.76 5.52 11.36
C PHE A 407 -0.80 5.62 12.87
N LYS A 408 -1.43 4.65 13.52
CA LYS A 408 -1.31 4.45 14.96
C LYS A 408 -0.03 3.67 15.27
N ILE A 409 0.77 4.19 16.20
CA ILE A 409 1.92 3.46 16.74
C ILE A 409 1.42 2.36 17.67
N GLN A 410 1.70 1.10 17.33
CA GLN A 410 1.29 -0.07 18.10
C GLN A 410 2.38 -0.59 19.02
N SER A 411 3.64 -0.50 18.61
CA SER A 411 4.78 -1.01 19.37
C SER A 411 6.08 -0.37 18.93
N VAL A 412 7.04 -0.33 19.84
CA VAL A 412 8.43 0.08 19.57
C VAL A 412 9.32 -0.98 20.19
N GLN A 413 10.26 -1.54 19.42
CA GLN A 413 11.17 -2.59 19.87
C GLN A 413 12.57 -2.33 19.34
N HIS A 414 13.57 -2.31 20.22
CA HIS A 414 14.97 -2.33 19.81
C HIS A 414 15.41 -3.79 19.72
N THR A 415 15.80 -4.23 18.52
CA THR A 415 16.15 -5.64 18.25
C THR A 415 17.30 -5.73 17.25
N ALA A 416 17.74 -6.95 16.96
CA ALA A 416 18.67 -7.22 15.87
C ALA A 416 18.00 -8.11 14.83
N VAL A 417 18.04 -7.70 13.56
CA VAL A 417 17.57 -8.50 12.42
C VAL A 417 18.79 -8.88 11.59
N SER A 418 19.04 -10.19 11.44
CA SER A 418 20.24 -10.71 10.78
C SER A 418 21.55 -10.12 11.33
N GLY A 419 21.59 -9.86 12.65
CA GLY A 419 22.74 -9.28 13.35
C GLY A 419 22.90 -7.75 13.23
N LYS A 420 22.04 -7.06 12.47
CA LYS A 420 22.03 -5.59 12.39
C LYS A 420 21.08 -5.01 13.45
N PRO A 421 21.53 -4.07 14.30
CA PRO A 421 20.66 -3.42 15.28
C PRO A 421 19.65 -2.52 14.55
N VAL A 422 18.38 -2.63 14.93
CA VAL A 422 17.29 -1.82 14.37
C VAL A 422 16.28 -1.42 15.45
N THR A 423 15.67 -0.25 15.25
CA THR A 423 14.44 0.14 15.95
C THR A 423 13.26 -0.25 15.08
N MET A 424 12.50 -1.24 15.54
CA MET A 424 11.31 -1.74 14.86
C MET A 424 10.06 -1.07 15.40
N ILE A 425 9.33 -0.36 14.54
CA ILE A 425 8.13 0.40 14.89
C ILE A 425 6.92 -0.30 14.25
N GLY A 426 6.03 -0.82 15.10
CA GLY A 426 4.78 -1.43 14.66
C GLY A 426 3.72 -0.37 14.43
N LEU A 427 3.08 -0.40 13.26
CA LEU A 427 2.11 0.59 12.80
C LEU A 427 0.78 -0.07 12.44
N GLU A 428 -0.33 0.67 12.57
CA GLU A 428 -1.64 0.30 12.04
C GLU A 428 -2.26 1.50 11.31
N PRO A 429 -2.66 1.39 10.04
CA PRO A 429 -3.34 2.49 9.35
C PRO A 429 -4.62 2.91 10.05
N VAL A 430 -4.83 4.21 10.21
CA VAL A 430 -6.08 4.78 10.70
C VAL A 430 -7.00 5.01 9.52
N LEU A 431 -8.15 4.32 9.51
CA LEU A 431 -9.14 4.49 8.45
C LEU A 431 -9.98 5.73 8.72
N GLU A 432 -9.96 6.70 7.80
CA GLU A 432 -10.92 7.81 7.80
C GLU A 432 -12.30 7.25 7.42
N ARG A 433 -13.12 6.96 8.45
CA ARG A 433 -14.43 6.36 8.25
C ARG A 433 -15.47 7.43 7.92
N ASP A 434 -15.69 7.68 6.64
CA ASP A 434 -17.00 8.13 6.18
C ASP A 434 -17.92 6.90 6.08
N GLY A 435 -18.46 6.46 7.23
CA GLY A 435 -19.49 5.41 7.31
C GLY A 435 -19.05 4.09 7.94
N SER A 436 -19.99 3.42 8.62
CA SER A 436 -19.76 2.21 9.41
C SER A 436 -19.61 0.95 8.53
N LEU A 437 -18.41 0.36 8.45
CA LEU A 437 -18.25 -1.00 7.95
C LEU A 437 -18.61 -2.02 9.05
N LYS A 438 -19.67 -2.79 8.81
CA LYS A 438 -20.10 -3.95 9.64
C LYS A 438 -19.43 -5.22 9.15
N THR A 439 -18.11 -5.35 9.35
CA THR A 439 -17.34 -6.56 8.99
C THR A 439 -17.13 -7.53 10.16
N GLN A 440 -17.63 -7.22 11.36
CA GLN A 440 -17.26 -7.95 12.60
C GLN A 440 -17.65 -9.44 12.61
N SER A 441 -18.86 -9.83 12.20
CA SER A 441 -19.36 -11.15 12.60
C SER A 441 -18.92 -12.33 11.72
N MET A 442 -18.36 -12.10 10.53
CA MET A 442 -18.05 -13.18 9.58
C MET A 442 -16.55 -13.44 9.39
N LEU A 443 -15.72 -12.40 9.55
CA LEU A 443 -14.26 -12.48 9.42
C LEU A 443 -13.55 -13.01 10.67
N GLU A 444 -14.15 -12.88 11.86
CA GLU A 444 -13.58 -13.44 13.11
C GLU A 444 -13.40 -14.96 13.05
N GLY A 445 -14.30 -15.68 12.36
CA GLY A 445 -14.17 -17.13 12.15
C GLY A 445 -13.01 -17.52 11.22
N ILE A 446 -12.58 -16.62 10.32
CA ILE A 446 -11.43 -16.85 9.44
C ILE A 446 -10.12 -16.51 10.18
N ARG A 447 -10.13 -15.52 11.07
CA ARG A 447 -8.96 -15.07 11.83
C ARG A 447 -8.56 -16.06 12.95
N GLN A 448 -9.53 -16.68 13.63
CA GLN A 448 -9.26 -17.61 14.72
C GLN A 448 -8.58 -18.91 14.27
N HIS A 449 -8.80 -19.36 13.03
CA HIS A 449 -8.18 -20.60 12.55
C HIS A 449 -6.67 -20.47 12.25
N ARG A 450 -6.18 -19.27 11.89
CA ARG A 450 -4.74 -19.03 11.63
C ARG A 450 -3.93 -18.81 12.90
N LEU A 451 -4.47 -18.07 13.88
CA LEU A 451 -3.78 -17.85 15.15
C LEU A 451 -3.59 -19.15 15.96
N SER A 452 -4.41 -20.17 15.71
CA SER A 452 -4.23 -21.50 16.31
C SER A 452 -3.22 -22.39 15.60
N GLU A 453 -2.89 -22.12 14.32
CA GLU A 453 -1.89 -22.90 13.57
C GLU A 453 -0.46 -22.36 13.75
N ASP A 454 -0.30 -21.05 14.03
CA ASP A 454 1.01 -20.42 14.24
C ASP A 454 1.51 -20.46 15.70
N VAL A 455 0.74 -21.03 16.65
CA VAL A 455 1.10 -21.14 18.09
C VAL A 455 1.51 -22.57 18.49
N VAL A 456 1.86 -23.43 17.53
CA VAL A 456 2.56 -24.68 17.83
C VAL A 456 4.07 -24.41 17.89
N GLU A 457 4.52 -24.10 19.11
CA GLU A 457 5.89 -24.18 19.66
C GLU A 457 7.02 -24.50 18.66
N GLN A 458 7.79 -23.48 18.25
CA GLN A 458 9.21 -23.65 17.95
C GLN A 458 10.01 -23.56 19.26
N GLY A 459 9.89 -24.61 20.07
CA GLY A 459 10.86 -24.92 21.14
C GLY A 459 12.01 -25.69 20.53
N ILE A 460 13.14 -25.02 20.28
CA ILE A 460 14.41 -25.69 19.99
C ILE A 460 14.92 -26.26 21.30
N ASP A 461 15.07 -27.58 21.37
CA ASP A 461 15.97 -28.20 22.34
C ASP A 461 16.92 -29.17 21.65
N SER A 462 18.19 -28.93 21.91
CA SER A 462 19.36 -29.61 21.40
C SER A 462 19.56 -30.95 22.10
N HIS A 463 19.46 -32.06 21.36
CA HIS A 463 20.35 -33.23 21.38
C HIS A 463 19.68 -34.45 20.73
N GLY A 464 20.40 -35.11 19.82
CA GLY A 464 19.87 -36.13 18.94
C GLY A 464 19.53 -37.48 19.59
N SER A 465 18.56 -38.18 19.00
CA SER A 465 18.74 -39.54 18.47
C SER A 465 17.39 -40.11 17.98
N ILE A 466 17.46 -40.77 16.83
CA ILE A 466 16.37 -41.51 16.18
C ILE A 466 16.09 -42.79 16.97
N LYS A 467 14.83 -43.05 17.34
CA LYS A 467 14.32 -44.42 17.58
C LYS A 467 12.87 -44.59 17.13
N LEU A 468 12.68 -45.44 16.13
CA LEU A 468 11.42 -46.15 15.87
C LEU A 468 10.99 -46.93 17.13
N ARG A 469 9.71 -46.85 17.51
CA ARG A 469 9.06 -47.97 18.21
C ARG A 469 7.57 -48.08 17.90
N ARG A 470 7.23 -49.20 17.27
CA ARG A 470 5.91 -49.82 17.25
C ARG A 470 5.43 -50.10 18.67
N GLY A 471 4.13 -49.93 18.91
CA GLY A 471 3.46 -50.43 20.10
C GLY A 471 1.95 -50.59 19.88
N ARG A 472 1.55 -51.73 19.29
CA ARG A 472 0.20 -52.30 19.49
C ARG A 472 0.09 -52.73 20.95
N TYR A 473 -1.05 -52.49 21.60
CA TYR A 473 -1.67 -53.49 22.47
C TYR A 473 -3.20 -53.36 22.48
N ASN A 474 -3.79 -54.54 22.60
CA ASN A 474 -5.18 -54.94 22.43
C ASN A 474 -5.91 -54.98 23.77
N THR A 475 -7.20 -54.64 23.74
CA THR A 475 -8.35 -55.25 24.47
C THR A 475 -8.17 -55.81 25.90
N ARG A 476 -9.05 -55.40 26.83
CA ARG A 476 -10.05 -56.30 27.45
C ARG A 476 -11.19 -55.57 28.19
N ARG A 477 -12.35 -56.23 28.15
CA ARG A 477 -13.68 -55.93 28.71
C ARG A 477 -13.88 -56.43 30.15
N GLN A 478 -15.03 -56.04 30.72
CA GLN A 478 -15.82 -56.55 31.88
C GLN A 478 -15.52 -55.87 33.21
N GLY A 479 -16.49 -55.48 34.05
CA GLY A 479 -17.97 -55.57 34.05
C GLY A 479 -18.50 -54.55 35.09
N GLU A 480 -19.68 -53.96 34.87
CA GLU A 480 -20.91 -54.19 35.67
C GLU A 480 -20.80 -53.84 37.17
N ASP A 481 -21.38 -52.69 37.56
CA ASP A 481 -22.57 -52.56 38.43
C ASP A 481 -22.60 -51.16 39.12
N VAL A 482 -23.58 -50.30 38.81
CA VAL A 482 -24.86 -50.08 39.53
C VAL A 482 -24.77 -48.94 40.58
N LEU A 483 -25.46 -47.84 40.24
CA LEU A 483 -26.29 -46.92 41.04
C LEU A 483 -25.73 -46.11 42.24
N MET A 484 -26.05 -44.80 42.14
CA MET A 484 -26.55 -43.85 43.16
C MET A 484 -25.65 -42.71 43.62
N ASP A 485 -26.27 -41.53 43.47
CA ASP A 485 -26.20 -40.29 44.24
C ASP A 485 -25.12 -39.23 43.97
N GLU A 486 -25.69 -38.04 43.74
CA GLU A 486 -25.23 -36.63 43.78
C GLU A 486 -24.29 -36.09 42.70
#